data_AF-A0AAX4KJ87-F1
#
_entry.id   AF-A0AAX4KJ87-F1
#
_cell.length_a   1.000
_cell.length_b   1.000
_cell.length_c   1.000
_cell.angle_alpha   90.00
_cell.angle_beta   90.00
_cell.angle_gamma   90.00
#
_symmetry.space_group_name_H-M   'P 1'
#
loop_
_entity.id
_entity.type
_entity.pdbx_description
1 polymer ?
#
loop_
_entity_poly.entity_id
_entity_poly.type
_entity_poly.pdbx_seq_one_letter_code
_entity_poly.pdbx_strand_id
1 'polypeptide(L)'
;MKDTTDYKRPIVASMTFLHMCYLAFALVIYRYCGVWIASPALGSAGEVIKKVTYGIAIPGLWISSTVNQHLAAKYIFVRLLKGTEHLQKKTIVHWATWLGVSSVCGIAAFIIAEAIPFFGSLIGLLGAIAYAPMAKAKWVFHLGMLLIGVFMTVGGAYAMVKSIMNDYAIGQVSSAFSCADK
;
A
#
# COMPACT_ATOMS: atom_id res chain seq x y z
N MET A 1 16.60 4.76 -20.64
CA MET A 1 17.56 5.88 -20.57
C MET A 1 18.88 5.41 -21.15
N LYS A 2 19.45 6.15 -22.11
CA LYS A 2 20.73 5.82 -22.74
C LYS A 2 21.90 6.47 -22.00
N ASP A 3 21.67 7.63 -21.39
CA ASP A 3 22.60 8.33 -20.51
C ASP A 3 22.05 8.37 -19.07
N THR A 4 22.92 8.21 -18.08
CA THR A 4 22.58 8.17 -16.64
C THR A 4 22.40 9.58 -16.04
N THR A 5 22.94 10.60 -16.70
CA THR A 5 22.85 12.01 -16.26
C THR A 5 21.47 12.62 -16.48
N ASP A 6 20.71 12.12 -17.45
CA ASP A 6 19.35 12.59 -17.76
C ASP A 6 18.27 12.04 -16.81
N TYR A 7 18.61 11.18 -15.84
CA TYR A 7 17.66 10.50 -14.94
C TYR A 7 16.68 11.43 -14.22
N LYS A 8 17.12 12.63 -13.84
CA LYS A 8 16.33 13.55 -13.02
C LYS A 8 15.17 14.18 -13.80
N ARG A 9 15.36 14.49 -15.08
CA ARG A 9 14.38 15.19 -15.93
C ARG A 9 13.07 14.40 -16.12
N PRO A 10 13.08 13.12 -16.55
CA PRO A 10 11.85 12.36 -16.75
C PRO A 10 11.14 12.05 -15.42
N ILE A 11 11.88 11.94 -14.31
CA ILE A 11 11.28 11.70 -12.98
C ILE A 11 10.55 12.94 -12.48
N VAL A 12 11.18 14.11 -12.59
CA VAL A 12 10.50 15.36 -12.22
C VAL A 12 9.26 15.53 -13.09
N ALA A 13 9.38 15.33 -14.41
CA ALA A 13 8.24 15.44 -15.32
C ALA A 13 7.10 14.46 -14.97
N SER A 14 7.42 13.18 -14.72
CA SER A 14 6.41 12.17 -14.37
C SER A 14 5.77 12.43 -13.01
N MET A 15 6.55 12.85 -12.01
CA MET A 15 6.02 13.19 -10.68
C MET A 15 5.16 14.44 -10.72
N THR A 16 5.55 15.49 -11.45
CA THR A 16 4.71 16.68 -11.61
C THR A 16 3.41 16.34 -12.31
N PHE A 17 3.45 15.51 -13.36
CA PHE A 17 2.26 15.07 -14.07
C PHE A 17 1.32 14.28 -13.15
N LEU A 18 1.87 13.33 -12.39
CA LEU A 18 1.11 12.55 -11.42
C LEU A 18 0.42 13.45 -10.39
N HIS A 19 1.16 14.39 -9.78
CA HIS A 19 0.58 15.31 -8.81
C HIS A 19 -0.53 16.19 -9.40
N MET A 20 -0.37 16.66 -10.64
CA MET A 20 -1.41 17.42 -11.33
C MET A 20 -2.68 16.59 -11.53
N CYS A 21 -2.56 15.33 -11.96
CA CYS A 21 -3.71 14.43 -12.10
C CYS A 21 -4.39 14.18 -10.75
N TYR A 22 -3.62 13.87 -9.70
CA TYR A 22 -4.16 13.64 -8.36
C TYR A 22 -4.88 14.88 -7.81
N LEU A 23 -4.29 16.06 -7.98
CA LEU A 23 -4.91 17.32 -7.55
C LEU A 23 -6.21 17.59 -8.32
N ALA A 24 -6.21 17.40 -9.65
CA ALA A 24 -7.41 17.57 -10.46
C ALA A 24 -8.54 16.63 -10.02
N PHE A 25 -8.25 15.33 -9.82
CA PHE A 25 -9.23 14.37 -9.32
C PHE A 25 -9.73 14.75 -7.92
N ALA A 26 -8.83 15.12 -7.00
CA ALA A 26 -9.20 15.51 -5.64
C ALA A 26 -10.15 16.72 -5.63
N LEU A 27 -9.86 17.76 -6.41
CA LEU A 27 -10.71 18.96 -6.50
C LEU A 27 -12.09 18.66 -7.09
N VAL A 28 -12.14 17.90 -8.19
CA VAL A 28 -13.41 17.50 -8.84
C VAL A 28 -14.24 16.68 -7.87
N ILE A 29 -13.66 15.64 -7.29
CA ILE A 29 -14.35 14.74 -6.37
C ILE A 29 -14.85 15.50 -5.13
N TYR A 30 -14.03 16.38 -4.55
CA TYR A 30 -14.43 17.19 -3.40
C TYR A 30 -15.58 18.14 -3.75
N ARG A 31 -15.58 18.73 -4.96
CA ARG A 31 -16.65 19.62 -5.41
C ARG A 31 -18.00 18.92 -5.60
N TYR A 32 -18.01 17.64 -5.97
CA TYR A 32 -19.24 16.88 -6.23
C TYR A 32 -19.70 16.00 -5.05
N CYS A 33 -18.79 15.38 -4.31
CA CYS A 33 -19.10 14.49 -3.19
C CYS A 33 -19.07 15.19 -1.82
N GLY A 34 -18.39 16.34 -1.71
CA GLY A 34 -18.25 17.07 -0.45
C GLY A 34 -17.37 16.34 0.57
N VAL A 35 -17.58 16.65 1.86
CA VAL A 35 -16.78 16.14 2.98
C VAL A 35 -17.08 14.68 3.36
N TRP A 36 -18.24 14.15 2.97
CA TRP A 36 -18.72 12.81 3.36
C TRP A 36 -18.44 11.77 2.27
N ILE A 37 -17.23 11.79 1.72
CA ILE A 37 -16.86 10.86 0.66
C ILE A 37 -16.58 9.47 1.22
N ALA A 38 -17.14 8.44 0.59
CA ALA A 38 -16.80 7.06 0.89
C ALA A 38 -15.32 6.80 0.58
N SER A 39 -14.67 5.99 1.41
CA SER A 39 -13.33 5.48 1.14
C SER A 39 -13.42 4.00 0.79
N PRO A 40 -13.03 3.56 -0.42
CA PRO A 40 -12.47 4.32 -1.55
C PRO A 40 -13.47 5.27 -2.24
N ALA A 41 -12.99 6.38 -2.82
CA ALA A 41 -13.81 7.44 -3.43
C ALA A 41 -14.86 6.94 -4.45
N LEU A 42 -14.54 5.87 -5.18
CA LEU A 42 -15.45 5.20 -6.13
C LEU A 42 -16.76 4.72 -5.49
N GLY A 43 -16.75 4.47 -4.18
CA GLY A 43 -17.94 4.06 -3.41
C GLY A 43 -19.02 5.15 -3.35
N SER A 44 -18.67 6.41 -3.60
CA SER A 44 -19.60 7.54 -3.58
C SER A 44 -20.36 7.72 -4.90
N ALA A 45 -20.00 6.96 -5.94
CA ALA A 45 -20.71 6.97 -7.22
C ALA A 45 -21.98 6.11 -7.15
N GLY A 46 -22.98 6.43 -7.98
CA GLY A 46 -24.21 5.63 -8.10
C GLY A 46 -23.93 4.15 -8.42
N GLU A 47 -24.84 3.26 -8.05
CA GLU A 47 -24.62 1.80 -8.05
C GLU A 47 -24.10 1.24 -9.38
N VAL A 48 -24.66 1.71 -10.51
CA VAL A 48 -24.24 1.28 -11.85
C VAL A 48 -22.81 1.73 -12.16
N ILE A 49 -22.50 3.00 -11.91
CA ILE A 49 -21.17 3.57 -12.17
C ILE A 49 -20.12 2.89 -11.29
N LYS A 50 -20.45 2.61 -10.02
CA LYS A 50 -19.59 1.87 -9.09
C LYS A 50 -19.22 0.49 -9.64
N LYS A 51 -20.20 -0.32 -10.06
CA LYS A 51 -19.94 -1.66 -10.61
C LYS A 51 -19.08 -1.62 -11.88
N VAL A 52 -19.38 -0.71 -12.80
CA VAL A 52 -18.62 -0.54 -14.06
C VAL A 52 -17.18 -0.11 -13.77
N THR A 53 -16.98 0.90 -12.92
CA THR A 53 -15.64 1.39 -12.60
C THR A 53 -14.80 0.37 -11.85
N TYR A 54 -15.38 -0.37 -10.90
CA TYR A 54 -14.68 -1.50 -10.27
C TYR A 54 -14.36 -2.61 -11.29
N GLY A 55 -15.26 -2.90 -12.24
CA GLY A 55 -15.01 -3.84 -13.33
C GLY A 55 -13.77 -3.49 -14.16
N ILE A 56 -13.61 -2.21 -14.50
CA ILE A 56 -12.43 -1.71 -15.23
C ILE A 56 -11.18 -1.68 -14.34
N ALA A 57 -11.34 -1.41 -13.04
CA ALA A 57 -10.22 -1.35 -12.10
C ALA A 57 -9.63 -2.73 -11.76
N ILE A 58 -10.44 -3.80 -11.75
CA ILE A 58 -10.02 -5.15 -11.35
C ILE A 58 -8.77 -5.64 -12.08
N PRO A 59 -8.66 -5.58 -13.42
CA PRO A 59 -7.43 -5.97 -14.12
C PRO A 59 -6.19 -5.22 -13.64
N GLY A 60 -6.31 -3.90 -13.46
CA GLY A 60 -5.22 -3.06 -12.97
C GLY A 60 -4.82 -3.38 -11.54
N LEU A 61 -5.80 -3.60 -10.66
CA LEU A 61 -5.59 -3.98 -9.27
C LEU A 61 -4.95 -5.37 -9.15
N TRP A 62 -5.37 -6.33 -9.97
CA TRP A 62 -4.82 -7.68 -9.93
C TRP A 62 -3.36 -7.71 -10.39
N ILE A 63 -3.04 -7.05 -11.51
CA ILE A 63 -1.66 -6.97 -12.00
C ILE A 63 -0.78 -6.26 -10.97
N SER A 64 -1.21 -5.11 -10.45
CA SER A 64 -0.45 -4.34 -9.46
C SER A 64 -0.20 -5.14 -8.17
N SER A 65 -1.23 -5.85 -7.68
CA SER A 65 -1.10 -6.69 -6.49
C SER A 65 -0.13 -7.84 -6.71
N THR A 66 -0.20 -8.49 -7.88
CA THR A 66 0.68 -9.61 -8.24
C THR A 66 2.14 -9.17 -8.32
N VAL A 67 2.42 -8.00 -8.91
CA VAL A 67 3.78 -7.46 -9.01
C VAL A 67 4.37 -7.16 -7.63
N ASN A 68 3.58 -6.53 -6.74
CA ASN A 68 4.03 -6.22 -5.38
C ASN A 68 4.26 -7.49 -4.54
N GLN A 69 3.34 -8.45 -4.62
CA GLN A 69 3.49 -9.76 -3.98
C GLN A 69 4.72 -10.50 -4.48
N HIS A 70 4.94 -10.50 -5.81
CA HIS A 70 6.11 -11.11 -6.43
C HIS A 70 7.41 -10.45 -5.97
N LEU A 71 7.45 -9.11 -5.89
CA LEU A 71 8.63 -8.38 -5.43
C LEU A 71 8.99 -8.77 -3.98
N ALA A 72 8.01 -8.77 -3.08
CA ALA A 72 8.20 -9.15 -1.68
C ALA A 72 8.67 -10.61 -1.56
N ALA A 73 7.98 -11.53 -2.24
CA ALA A 73 8.31 -12.95 -2.22
C ALA A 73 9.72 -13.22 -2.80
N LYS A 74 10.05 -12.59 -3.92
CA LYS A 74 11.36 -12.73 -4.57
C LYS A 74 12.49 -12.17 -3.71
N TYR A 75 12.26 -11.06 -3.01
CA TYR A 75 13.25 -10.51 -2.08
C TYR A 75 13.59 -11.51 -0.97
N ILE A 76 12.58 -12.08 -0.31
CA ILE A 76 12.75 -13.08 0.75
C ILE A 76 13.38 -14.37 0.19
N PHE A 77 12.87 -14.85 -0.95
CA PHE A 77 13.36 -16.05 -1.63
C PHE A 77 14.86 -15.97 -1.96
N VAL A 78 15.29 -14.85 -2.57
CA VAL A 78 16.71 -14.62 -2.88
C VAL A 78 17.52 -14.53 -1.60
N ARG A 79 16.98 -13.94 -0.52
CA ARG A 79 17.71 -13.83 0.74
C ARG A 79 17.92 -15.18 1.43
N LEU A 80 16.95 -16.09 1.35
CA LEU A 80 17.02 -17.43 1.93
C LEU A 80 17.94 -18.37 1.14
N LEU A 81 17.85 -18.36 -0.20
CA LEU A 81 18.62 -19.28 -1.06
C LEU A 81 19.96 -18.72 -1.55
N LYS A 82 20.36 -17.51 -1.13
CA LYS A 82 21.60 -16.87 -1.57
C LYS A 82 22.81 -17.77 -1.28
N GLY A 83 23.59 -18.09 -2.31
CA GLY A 83 24.79 -18.92 -2.18
C GLY A 83 24.53 -20.43 -2.27
N THR A 84 23.29 -20.86 -2.47
CA THR A 84 22.94 -22.27 -2.71
C THR A 84 22.74 -22.54 -4.21
N GLU A 85 22.97 -23.77 -4.65
CA GLU A 85 22.68 -24.18 -6.04
C GLU A 85 21.17 -24.23 -6.34
N HIS A 86 20.34 -24.35 -5.29
CA HIS A 86 18.88 -24.35 -5.38
C HIS A 86 18.31 -23.03 -5.90
N LEU A 87 19.06 -21.93 -5.84
CA LEU A 87 18.58 -20.63 -6.34
C LEU A 87 18.36 -20.62 -7.86
N GLN A 88 19.19 -21.36 -8.60
CA GLN A 88 19.21 -21.35 -10.07
C GLN A 88 18.82 -22.70 -10.68
N LYS A 89 18.94 -23.81 -9.95
CA LYS A 89 18.55 -25.14 -10.43
C LYS A 89 17.12 -25.51 -10.03
N LYS A 90 16.39 -26.19 -10.93
CA LYS A 90 15.06 -26.76 -10.68
C LYS A 90 15.14 -27.90 -9.67
N THR A 91 15.13 -27.57 -8.40
CA THR A 91 15.16 -28.52 -7.28
C THR A 91 13.86 -28.45 -6.50
N ILE A 92 13.53 -29.51 -5.74
CA ILE A 92 12.33 -29.49 -4.88
C ILE A 92 12.43 -28.37 -3.84
N VAL A 93 13.64 -28.13 -3.30
CA VAL A 93 13.91 -27.03 -2.36
C VAL A 93 13.62 -25.66 -2.98
N HIS A 94 13.95 -25.45 -4.26
CA HIS A 94 13.59 -24.24 -5.00
C HIS A 94 12.07 -24.04 -5.05
N TRP A 95 11.34 -25.03 -5.52
CA TRP A 95 9.88 -24.96 -5.68
C TRP A 95 9.16 -24.83 -4.34
N ALA A 96 9.57 -25.61 -3.34
CA ALA A 96 9.01 -25.56 -2.00
C ALA A 96 9.22 -24.20 -1.35
N THR A 97 10.43 -23.62 -1.45
CA THR A 97 10.70 -22.30 -0.87
C THR A 97 10.00 -21.18 -1.64
N TRP A 98 9.92 -21.29 -2.97
CA TRP A 98 9.22 -20.31 -3.80
C TRP A 98 7.72 -20.26 -3.49
N LEU A 99 7.05 -21.41 -3.52
CA LEU A 99 5.62 -21.51 -3.21
C LEU A 99 5.36 -21.21 -1.74
N GLY A 100 6.21 -21.68 -0.83
CA GLY A 100 6.10 -21.42 0.60
C GLY A 100 6.15 -19.93 0.92
N VAL A 101 7.18 -19.21 0.45
CA VAL A 101 7.32 -17.77 0.68
C VAL A 101 6.17 -16.99 0.03
N SER A 102 5.76 -17.37 -1.18
CA SER A 102 4.65 -16.71 -1.89
C SER A 102 3.32 -16.87 -1.15
N SER A 103 3.03 -18.07 -0.66
CA SER A 103 1.81 -18.37 0.11
C SER A 103 1.84 -17.69 1.48
N VAL A 104 2.97 -17.70 2.18
CA VAL A 104 3.11 -17.03 3.49
C VAL A 104 2.87 -15.52 3.37
N CYS A 105 3.46 -14.87 2.38
CA CYS A 105 3.22 -13.44 2.14
C CYS A 105 1.74 -13.18 1.81
N GLY A 106 1.09 -14.08 1.08
CA GLY A 106 -0.32 -13.94 0.67
C GLY A 106 -1.28 -14.11 1.85
N ILE A 107 -1.05 -15.13 2.68
CA ILE A 107 -1.81 -15.36 3.91
C ILE A 107 -1.64 -14.19 4.88
N ALA A 108 -0.42 -13.68 5.05
CA ALA A 108 -0.18 -12.51 5.89
C ALA A 108 -0.95 -11.27 5.38
N ALA A 109 -0.94 -11.02 4.06
CA ALA A 109 -1.70 -9.94 3.46
C ALA A 109 -3.22 -10.11 3.65
N PHE A 110 -3.74 -11.34 3.50
CA PHE A 110 -5.14 -11.66 3.74
C PHE A 110 -5.56 -11.40 5.20
N ILE A 111 -4.76 -11.85 6.17
CA ILE A 111 -5.03 -11.60 7.60
C ILE A 111 -5.08 -10.10 7.89
N ILE A 112 -4.16 -9.30 7.34
CA ILE A 112 -4.14 -7.85 7.53
C ILE A 112 -5.37 -7.18 6.89
N ALA A 113 -5.80 -7.65 5.71
CA ALA A 113 -6.98 -7.13 5.03
C ALA A 113 -8.27 -7.38 5.83
N GLU A 114 -8.42 -8.55 6.45
CA GLU A 114 -9.57 -8.89 7.31
C GLU A 114 -9.52 -8.19 8.68
N ALA A 115 -8.31 -7.91 9.18
CA ALA A 115 -8.13 -7.24 10.47
C ALA A 115 -8.28 -5.71 10.41
N ILE A 116 -8.09 -5.09 9.24
CA ILE A 116 -8.20 -3.64 9.04
C ILE A 116 -9.25 -3.37 7.95
N PRO A 117 -10.53 -3.21 8.33
CA PRO A 117 -11.66 -3.14 7.40
C PRO A 117 -11.73 -1.81 6.63
N PHE A 118 -11.05 -0.76 7.11
CA PHE A 118 -11.06 0.56 6.49
C PHE A 118 -9.76 0.87 5.74
N PHE A 119 -9.90 1.11 4.42
CA PHE A 119 -8.79 1.43 3.52
C PHE A 119 -7.99 2.67 3.96
N GLY A 120 -8.66 3.70 4.49
CA GLY A 120 -8.00 4.91 4.97
C GLY A 120 -7.01 4.65 6.11
N SER A 121 -7.45 3.89 7.12
CA SER A 121 -6.62 3.50 8.26
C SER A 121 -5.45 2.60 7.84
N LEU A 122 -5.68 1.71 6.87
CA LEU A 122 -4.64 0.85 6.31
C LEU A 122 -3.54 1.66 5.60
N ILE A 123 -3.91 2.56 4.69
CA ILE A 123 -2.95 3.41 3.97
C ILE A 123 -2.25 4.37 4.93
N GLY A 124 -2.97 4.93 5.91
CA GLY A 124 -2.40 5.78 6.96
C GLY A 124 -1.35 5.05 7.79
N LEU A 125 -1.62 3.80 8.18
CA LEU A 125 -0.68 2.97 8.93
C LEU A 125 0.56 2.62 8.08
N LEU A 126 0.36 2.23 6.82
CA LEU A 126 1.46 1.96 5.89
C LEU A 126 2.34 3.20 5.69
N GLY A 127 1.74 4.38 5.51
CA GLY A 127 2.46 5.65 5.40
C GLY A 127 3.26 5.99 6.66
N ALA A 128 2.69 5.77 7.85
CA ALA A 128 3.37 6.00 9.12
C ALA A 128 4.60 5.10 9.30
N ILE A 129 4.52 3.83 8.93
CA ILE A 129 5.63 2.87 9.04
C ILE A 129 6.71 3.12 7.97
N ALA A 130 6.31 3.44 6.74
CA ALA A 130 7.22 3.53 5.61
C ALA A 130 8.00 4.85 5.49
N TYR A 131 7.66 5.90 6.26
CA TYR A 131 8.32 7.20 6.15
C TYR A 131 9.68 7.28 6.88
N ALA A 132 9.89 6.46 7.92
CA ALA A 132 11.10 6.49 8.75
C ALA A 132 12.43 6.11 8.05
N PRO A 133 12.52 5.18 7.07
CA PRO A 133 13.81 4.72 6.56
C PRO A 133 14.44 5.55 5.41
N MET A 134 13.86 6.67 4.94
CA MET A 134 14.32 7.38 3.73
C MET A 134 15.13 8.68 3.95
N ALA A 135 15.86 8.80 5.06
CA ALA A 135 16.68 9.99 5.35
C ALA A 135 18.17 9.80 4.95
N LYS A 136 18.54 10.03 3.68
CA LYS A 136 19.94 10.24 3.24
C LYS A 136 20.08 11.47 2.31
N ALA A 137 21.12 12.31 2.53
CA ALA A 137 21.41 13.72 2.11
C ALA A 137 21.03 14.95 3.03
N LYS A 138 22.06 15.52 3.72
CA LYS A 138 22.21 16.77 4.55
C LYS A 138 21.77 16.74 6.04
N TRP A 139 22.74 16.86 6.96
CA TRP A 139 22.60 16.72 8.43
C TRP A 139 21.44 17.49 9.10
N VAL A 140 21.23 18.77 8.76
CA VAL A 140 20.14 19.58 9.35
C VAL A 140 18.77 19.19 8.80
N PHE A 141 18.69 18.97 7.48
CA PHE A 141 17.49 18.48 6.81
C PHE A 141 17.12 17.07 7.29
N HIS A 142 18.13 16.24 7.58
CA HIS A 142 17.95 14.91 8.15
C HIS A 142 17.44 14.90 9.57
N LEU A 143 18.00 15.74 10.45
CA LEU A 143 17.53 15.77 11.82
C LEU A 143 16.06 16.23 11.86
N GLY A 144 15.70 17.24 11.07
CA GLY A 144 14.31 17.67 10.90
C GLY A 144 13.41 16.58 10.32
N MET A 145 13.81 15.92 9.24
CA MET A 145 13.05 14.80 8.64
C MET A 145 13.00 13.57 9.54
N LEU A 146 14.00 13.32 10.37
CA LEU A 146 14.02 12.22 11.32
C LEU A 146 13.06 12.50 12.46
N LEU A 147 13.01 13.73 12.99
CA LEU A 147 12.02 14.11 14.00
C LEU A 147 10.60 14.08 13.44
N ILE A 148 10.39 14.60 12.22
CA ILE A 148 9.10 14.51 11.52
C ILE A 148 8.75 13.05 11.23
N GLY A 149 9.72 12.25 10.79
CA GLY A 149 9.56 10.83 10.50
C GLY A 149 9.16 10.05 11.75
N VAL A 150 9.87 10.24 12.87
CA VAL A 150 9.54 9.62 14.16
C VAL A 150 8.18 10.10 14.67
N PHE A 151 7.87 11.39 14.56
CA PHE A 151 6.56 11.92 14.92
C PHE A 151 5.43 11.32 14.07
N MET A 152 5.61 11.23 12.75
CA MET A 152 4.66 10.63 11.83
C MET A 152 4.51 9.13 12.06
N THR A 153 5.60 8.42 12.37
CA THR A 153 5.55 6.98 12.69
C THR A 153 4.85 6.74 14.02
N VAL A 154 5.23 7.43 15.10
CA VAL A 154 4.66 7.20 16.43
C VAL A 154 3.25 7.77 16.52
N GLY A 155 3.09 9.05 16.22
CA GLY A 155 1.80 9.75 16.28
C GLY A 155 0.82 9.24 15.22
N GLY A 156 1.29 9.01 13.99
CA GLY A 156 0.46 8.48 12.92
C GLY A 156 0.04 7.04 13.16
N ALA A 157 0.95 6.15 13.57
CA ALA A 157 0.57 4.77 13.90
C ALA A 157 -0.40 4.74 15.10
N TYR A 158 -0.14 5.52 16.15
CA TYR A 158 -1.04 5.61 17.30
C TYR A 158 -2.44 6.10 16.89
N ALA A 159 -2.53 7.14 16.07
CA ALA A 159 -3.81 7.67 15.59
C ALA A 159 -4.58 6.63 14.78
N MET A 160 -3.91 5.88 13.90
CA MET A 160 -4.55 4.84 13.10
C MET A 160 -5.01 3.65 13.95
N VAL A 161 -4.17 3.19 14.88
CA VAL A 161 -4.56 2.12 15.83
C VAL A 161 -5.77 2.55 16.65
N LYS A 162 -5.77 3.79 17.16
CA LYS A 162 -6.91 4.32 17.93
C LYS A 162 -8.17 4.44 17.08
N SER A 163 -8.06 4.85 15.81
CA SER A 163 -9.19 4.87 14.88
C SER A 163 -9.79 3.48 14.71
N ILE A 164 -8.94 2.48 14.42
CA ILE A 164 -9.37 1.09 14.25
C ILE A 164 -10.07 0.59 15.52
N MET A 165 -9.48 0.81 16.70
CA MET A 165 -10.09 0.42 17.98
C MET A 165 -11.43 1.11 18.22
N ASN A 166 -11.53 2.40 17.91
CA ASN A 166 -12.76 3.16 18.06
C ASN A 166 -13.85 2.61 17.15
N ASP A 167 -13.52 2.31 15.89
CA ASP A 167 -14.47 1.80 14.89
C ASP A 167 -15.04 0.43 15.28
N TYR A 168 -14.20 -0.44 15.88
CA TYR A 168 -14.66 -1.68 16.50
C TYR A 168 -15.52 -1.43 17.74
N ALA A 169 -15.16 -0.47 18.59
CA ALA A 169 -15.86 -0.19 19.84
C ALA A 169 -17.27 0.40 19.63
N ILE A 170 -17.45 1.26 18.63
CA ILE A 170 -18.76 1.82 18.26
C ILE A 170 -19.61 0.85 17.42
N GLY A 171 -19.07 -0.34 17.11
CA GLY A 171 -19.77 -1.38 16.36
C GLY A 171 -19.99 -1.05 14.88
N GLN A 172 -19.24 -0.10 14.33
CA GLN A 172 -19.30 0.25 12.91
C GLN A 172 -18.73 -0.85 12.01
N VAL A 173 -17.92 -1.76 12.55
CA VAL A 173 -17.42 -2.94 11.84
C VAL A 173 -17.79 -4.20 12.62
N SER A 174 -18.13 -5.27 11.91
CA SER A 174 -18.19 -6.62 12.46
C SER A 174 -16.80 -7.09 12.92
N SER A 175 -16.75 -8.08 13.81
CA SER A 175 -15.47 -8.63 14.30
C SER A 175 -14.63 -9.13 13.12
N ALA A 176 -13.30 -9.10 13.26
CA ALA A 176 -12.41 -9.68 12.25
C ALA A 176 -12.86 -11.11 11.89
N PHE A 177 -12.84 -11.45 10.59
CA PHE A 177 -13.31 -12.73 10.04
C PHE A 177 -14.81 -13.02 10.24
N SER A 178 -15.63 -11.99 10.51
CA SER A 178 -17.07 -12.13 10.51
C SER A 178 -17.62 -11.94 9.10
N CYS A 179 -18.37 -12.92 8.60
CA CYS A 179 -19.13 -12.78 7.35
C CYS A 179 -20.36 -11.85 7.49
N ALA A 180 -20.48 -11.10 8.59
CA ALA A 180 -21.58 -10.17 8.82
C ALA A 180 -21.29 -8.83 8.13
N ASP A 181 -22.03 -8.55 7.06
CA ASP A 181 -22.13 -7.22 6.45
C ASP A 181 -23.03 -6.32 7.33
N LYS A 182 -22.55 -5.14 7.71
CA LYS A 182 -23.35 -4.07 8.35
C LYS A 182 -23.46 -2.86 7.43
#